data_AF-A0A926UPA8-F1
#
_entry.id   AF-A0A926UPA8-F1
#
_cell.length_a   1.000
_cell.length_b   1.000
_cell.length_c   1.000
_cell.angle_alpha   90.00
_cell.angle_beta   90.00
_cell.angle_gamma   90.00
#
_symmetry.space_group_name_H-M   'P 1'
#
loop_
_entity.id
_entity.type
_entity.pdbx_description
1 polymer ?
#
loop_
_entity_poly.entity_id
_entity_poly.type
_entity_poly.pdbx_seq_one_letter_code
_entity_poly.pdbx_strand_id
1 'polypeptide(L)'
;MYIQFREVNPFDVWIWIKFSNVPSQGEKQYVEEVFNSWFYLGKLGAFNAENLQVQDTGLEISYMNYDEQGYDKSLVALMHNMGEFEYQGEWFRCWFDLGTSDAIALDILINALTQISQEYVNIEQLYIGGENEDWPIEDDETRAYSIYDN
;
A
#
# COMPACT_ATOMS: atom_id res chain seq x y z
N MET A 1 -0.88 -9.87 -13.71
CA MET A 1 -0.48 -8.57 -13.13
C MET A 1 0.90 -8.12 -13.61
N TYR A 2 0.96 -7.03 -14.37
CA TYR A 2 2.16 -6.27 -14.72
C TYR A 2 2.35 -5.13 -13.72
N ILE A 3 3.56 -4.99 -13.17
CA ILE A 3 3.86 -4.05 -12.08
C ILE A 3 4.79 -2.95 -12.61
N GLN A 4 4.45 -1.69 -12.36
CA GLN A 4 5.27 -0.55 -12.77
C GLN A 4 5.38 0.49 -11.64
N PHE A 5 6.60 0.88 -11.34
CA PHE A 5 6.89 2.07 -10.54
C PHE A 5 7.02 3.27 -11.49
N ARG A 6 6.35 4.38 -11.16
CA ARG A 6 6.38 5.63 -11.93
C ARG A 6 7.08 6.71 -11.10
N GLU A 7 6.64 7.96 -11.15
CA GLU A 7 7.14 9.02 -10.28
C GLU A 7 6.60 8.80 -8.86
N VAL A 8 7.46 8.34 -7.95
CA VAL A 8 7.07 8.03 -6.57
C VAL A 8 7.52 9.14 -5.63
N ASN A 9 6.56 9.79 -4.99
CA ASN A 9 6.76 10.61 -3.81
C ASN A 9 6.12 9.89 -2.61
N PRO A 10 6.89 9.43 -1.60
CA PRO A 10 6.33 8.72 -0.45
C PRO A 10 5.26 9.50 0.32
N PHE A 11 5.31 10.83 0.31
CA PHE A 11 4.34 11.69 0.99
C PHE A 11 3.12 12.03 0.12
N ASP A 12 3.15 11.67 -1.16
CA ASP A 12 2.06 11.88 -2.10
C ASP A 12 2.09 10.78 -3.17
N VAL A 13 1.71 9.57 -2.79
CA VAL A 13 1.71 8.43 -3.70
C VAL A 13 0.29 8.04 -4.08
N TRP A 14 0.06 7.96 -5.38
CA TRP A 14 -1.13 7.31 -5.93
C TRP A 14 -0.80 5.87 -6.28
N ILE A 15 -1.66 4.95 -5.85
CA ILE A 15 -1.60 3.54 -6.25
C ILE A 15 -2.79 3.26 -7.15
N TRP A 16 -2.52 2.66 -8.31
CA TRP A 16 -3.51 2.39 -9.34
C TRP A 16 -3.58 0.91 -9.65
N ILE A 17 -4.80 0.40 -9.81
CA ILE A 17 -5.05 -0.98 -10.22
C ILE A 17 -5.93 -0.97 -11.46
N LYS A 18 -5.53 -1.69 -12.50
CA LYS A 18 -6.39 -2.02 -13.65
C LYS A 18 -6.87 -3.46 -13.53
N PHE A 19 -8.18 -3.65 -13.50
CA PHE A 19 -8.80 -4.97 -13.56
C PHE A 19 -9.04 -5.40 -15.00
N SER A 20 -9.15 -6.71 -15.26
CA SER A 20 -9.52 -7.21 -16.60
C SER A 20 -10.96 -6.91 -17.00
N ASN A 21 -11.83 -6.63 -16.03
CA ASN A 21 -13.22 -6.23 -16.23
C ASN A 21 -13.62 -5.31 -15.07
N VAL A 22 -14.75 -4.61 -15.19
CA VAL A 22 -15.32 -3.82 -14.08
C VAL A 22 -15.57 -4.74 -12.87
N PRO A 23 -14.91 -4.51 -11.71
CA PRO A 23 -15.02 -5.40 -10.57
C PRO A 23 -16.41 -5.30 -9.92
N SER A 24 -16.94 -6.44 -9.51
CA SER A 24 -18.14 -6.56 -8.69
C SER A 24 -17.92 -6.01 -7.28
N GLN A 25 -19.01 -5.76 -6.55
CA GLN A 25 -18.92 -5.24 -5.17
C GLN A 25 -18.14 -6.18 -4.23
N GLY A 26 -18.25 -7.50 -4.41
CA GLY A 26 -17.48 -8.46 -3.61
C GLY A 26 -15.98 -8.41 -3.94
N GLU A 27 -15.62 -8.29 -5.21
CA GLU A 27 -14.23 -8.14 -5.64
C GLU A 27 -13.60 -6.85 -5.10
N LYS A 28 -14.36 -5.74 -5.15
CA LYS A 28 -13.96 -4.46 -4.55
C LYS A 28 -13.65 -4.60 -3.06
N GLN A 29 -14.54 -5.24 -2.30
CA GLN A 29 -14.35 -5.47 -0.87
C GLN A 29 -13.05 -6.22 -0.55
N TYR A 30 -12.68 -7.24 -1.34
CA TYR A 30 -11.40 -7.94 -1.14
C TYR A 30 -10.19 -7.03 -1.34
N VAL A 31 -10.21 -6.19 -2.38
CA VAL A 31 -9.11 -5.26 -2.67
C VAL A 31 -9.02 -4.18 -1.59
N GLU A 32 -10.15 -3.58 -1.22
CA GLU A 32 -10.23 -2.54 -0.19
C GLU A 32 -9.76 -3.07 1.17
N GLU A 33 -10.13 -4.30 1.53
CA GLU A 33 -9.71 -4.90 2.80
C GLU A 33 -8.19 -5.14 2.86
N VAL A 34 -7.55 -5.45 1.73
CA VAL A 34 -6.08 -5.52 1.66
C VAL A 34 -5.46 -4.16 1.91
N PHE A 35 -5.96 -3.09 1.29
CA PHE A 35 -5.45 -1.75 1.52
C PHE A 35 -5.71 -1.27 2.95
N ASN A 36 -6.90 -1.49 3.49
CA ASN A 36 -7.25 -1.16 4.88
C ASN A 36 -6.32 -1.86 5.87
N SER A 37 -6.12 -3.17 5.70
CA SER A 37 -5.26 -3.97 6.58
C SER A 37 -3.79 -3.54 6.47
N TRP A 38 -3.30 -3.35 5.25
CA TRP A 38 -1.94 -2.91 4.98
C TRP A 38 -1.68 -1.52 5.57
N PHE A 39 -2.55 -0.55 5.31
CA PHE A 39 -2.44 0.81 5.84
C PHE A 39 -2.51 0.82 7.36
N TYR A 40 -3.41 0.05 7.97
CA TYR A 40 -3.53 -0.03 9.43
C TYR A 40 -2.24 -0.52 10.08
N LEU A 41 -1.61 -1.57 9.53
CA LEU A 41 -0.30 -2.05 10.01
C LEU A 41 0.79 -0.99 9.82
N GLY A 42 0.81 -0.31 8.68
CA GLY A 42 1.76 0.79 8.41
C GLY A 42 1.58 1.99 9.34
N LYS A 43 0.33 2.35 9.68
CA LYS A 43 -0.02 3.41 10.63
C LYS A 43 0.46 3.11 12.05
N LEU A 44 0.66 1.84 12.38
CA LEU A 44 1.18 1.37 13.66
C LEU A 44 2.69 1.10 13.67
N GLY A 45 3.39 1.32 12.56
CA GLY A 45 4.84 1.17 12.49
C GLY A 45 5.32 -0.25 12.19
N ALA A 46 4.43 -1.12 11.70
CA ALA A 46 4.74 -2.53 11.48
C ALA A 46 5.80 -2.76 10.37
N PHE A 47 5.88 -1.84 9.40
CA PHE A 47 6.83 -1.92 8.29
C PHE A 47 8.10 -1.13 8.62
N ASN A 48 8.81 -1.60 9.64
CA ASN A 48 10.06 -1.03 10.13
C ASN A 48 11.22 -1.99 9.83
N ALA A 49 12.03 -1.65 8.83
CA ALA A 49 13.18 -2.42 8.37
C ALA A 49 14.30 -2.48 9.42
N GLU A 50 14.41 -1.49 10.31
CA GLU A 50 15.44 -1.46 11.37
C GLU A 50 15.17 -2.47 12.50
N ASN A 51 13.96 -3.04 12.58
CA ASN A 51 13.57 -4.00 13.61
C ASN A 51 13.10 -5.36 13.04
N LEU A 52 13.55 -5.74 11.83
CA LEU A 52 13.21 -7.04 11.22
C LEU A 52 14.06 -8.20 11.75
N GLN A 53 14.19 -8.32 13.07
CA GLN A 53 15.12 -9.27 13.71
C GLN A 53 14.95 -10.72 13.21
N VAL A 54 13.70 -11.18 13.10
CA VAL A 54 13.39 -12.55 12.63
C VAL A 54 13.85 -12.76 11.19
N GLN A 55 13.64 -11.77 10.32
CA GLN A 55 14.11 -11.81 8.93
C GLN A 55 15.64 -11.82 8.86
N ASP A 56 16.29 -10.97 9.66
CA ASP A 56 17.76 -10.84 9.71
C ASP A 56 18.45 -12.11 10.24
N THR A 57 17.74 -12.90 11.06
CA THR A 57 18.22 -14.19 11.55
C THR A 57 18.25 -15.26 10.46
N GLY A 58 17.42 -15.12 9.42
CA GLY A 58 17.36 -16.05 8.30
C GLY A 58 16.66 -17.37 8.63
N LEU A 59 17.26 -18.50 8.25
CA LEU A 59 16.59 -19.82 8.29
C LEU A 59 16.54 -20.47 9.68
N GLU A 60 17.54 -20.21 10.52
CA GLU A 60 17.70 -20.86 11.82
C GLU A 60 17.11 -19.99 12.95
N ILE A 61 15.79 -19.81 12.92
CA ILE A 61 15.06 -19.01 13.92
C ILE A 61 14.80 -19.77 15.24
N SER A 62 15.09 -21.07 15.29
CA SER A 62 14.86 -21.88 16.49
C SER A 62 15.74 -21.38 17.64
N TYR A 63 15.10 -21.05 18.76
CA TYR A 63 15.78 -20.49 19.95
C TYR A 63 16.46 -19.14 19.69
N MET A 64 16.02 -18.40 18.67
CA MET A 64 16.42 -17.01 18.48
C MET A 64 16.11 -16.19 19.73
N ASN A 65 17.09 -15.39 20.18
CA ASN A 65 16.85 -14.37 21.20
C ASN A 65 16.35 -13.10 20.50
N TYR A 66 15.08 -12.77 20.73
CA TYR A 66 14.49 -11.53 20.24
C TYR A 66 14.74 -10.40 21.28
N ASP A 67 15.22 -9.25 20.84
CA ASP A 67 15.37 -8.06 21.70
C ASP A 67 14.01 -7.35 21.81
N GLU A 68 13.34 -7.45 22.96
CA GLU A 68 12.03 -6.82 23.16
C GLU A 68 12.10 -5.29 23.14
N GLN A 69 13.30 -4.69 23.29
CA GLN A 69 13.53 -3.26 23.20
C GLN A 69 14.03 -2.83 21.80
N GLY A 70 14.15 -3.76 20.84
CA GLY A 70 14.64 -3.45 19.49
C GLY A 70 13.80 -2.38 18.81
N TYR A 71 12.48 -2.42 18.98
CA TYR A 71 11.57 -1.41 18.43
C TYR A 71 11.82 -0.01 19.01
N ASP A 72 11.99 0.10 20.34
CA ASP A 72 12.25 1.38 21.02
C ASP A 72 13.60 2.02 20.62
N LYS A 73 14.53 1.21 20.12
CA LYS A 73 15.86 1.65 19.64
C LYS A 73 15.85 2.05 18.17
N SER A 74 14.79 1.73 17.44
CA SER A 74 14.67 1.96 16.00
C SER A 74 14.04 3.31 15.71
N LEU A 75 14.31 3.86 14.52
CA LEU A 75 13.53 4.98 14.01
C LEU A 75 12.09 4.53 13.73
N VAL A 76 11.14 5.41 14.05
CA VAL A 76 9.72 5.12 13.92
C VAL A 76 9.31 5.23 12.44
N ALA A 77 8.77 4.15 11.88
CA ALA A 77 8.44 4.00 10.46
C ALA A 77 6.93 3.99 10.21
N LEU A 78 6.27 5.15 10.23
CA LEU A 78 4.80 5.27 10.21
C LEU A 78 4.27 5.73 8.87
N MET A 79 3.16 5.14 8.44
CA MET A 79 2.28 5.75 7.45
C MET A 79 1.44 6.86 8.09
N HIS A 80 1.13 7.90 7.34
CA HIS A 80 0.40 9.04 7.86
C HIS A 80 -1.06 9.02 7.43
N ASN A 81 -1.36 8.97 6.13
CA ASN A 81 -2.73 9.14 5.66
C ASN A 81 -3.06 8.22 4.47
N MET A 82 -4.36 8.00 4.28
CA MET A 82 -4.94 7.27 3.16
C MET A 82 -6.19 8.04 2.71
N GLY A 83 -6.38 8.16 1.40
CA GLY A 83 -7.57 8.75 0.80
C GLY A 83 -8.73 7.76 0.67
N GLU A 84 -9.78 8.16 -0.03
CA GLU A 84 -10.88 7.26 -0.35
C GLU A 84 -10.50 6.25 -1.45
N PHE A 85 -11.21 5.13 -1.48
CA PHE A 85 -11.13 4.17 -2.57
C PHE A 85 -12.01 4.64 -3.73
N GLU A 86 -11.38 4.99 -4.85
CA GLU A 86 -12.08 5.47 -6.03
C GLU A 86 -12.09 4.41 -7.13
N TYR A 87 -13.19 4.35 -7.89
CA TYR A 87 -13.31 3.46 -9.05
C TYR A 87 -13.87 4.18 -10.27
N GLN A 88 -13.25 3.96 -11.43
CA GLN A 88 -13.74 4.42 -12.73
C GLN A 88 -13.62 3.31 -13.77
N GLY A 89 -14.75 2.66 -14.10
CA GLY A 89 -14.76 1.51 -14.99
C GLY A 89 -13.92 0.37 -14.45
N GLU A 90 -12.85 0.01 -15.17
CA GLU A 90 -11.89 -1.04 -14.82
C GLU A 90 -10.74 -0.55 -13.94
N TRP A 91 -10.72 0.74 -13.61
CA TRP A 91 -9.68 1.33 -12.78
C TRP A 91 -10.11 1.47 -11.32
N PHE A 92 -9.16 1.21 -10.44
CA PHE A 92 -9.14 1.61 -9.04
C PHE A 92 -7.96 2.56 -8.81
N ARG A 93 -8.15 3.55 -7.94
CA ARG A 93 -7.05 4.33 -7.39
C ARG A 93 -7.28 4.65 -5.92
N CYS A 94 -6.20 4.86 -5.19
CA CYS A 94 -6.22 5.42 -3.86
C CYS A 94 -4.92 6.19 -3.61
N TRP A 95 -5.04 7.29 -2.87
CA TRP A 95 -3.92 8.09 -2.44
C TRP A 95 -3.40 7.66 -1.06
N PHE A 96 -2.10 7.75 -0.87
CA PHE A 96 -1.46 7.52 0.43
C PHE A 96 -0.35 8.55 0.71
N ASP A 97 -0.19 8.86 2.00
CA ASP A 97 1.03 9.39 2.58
C ASP A 97 1.68 8.25 3.38
N LEU A 98 2.71 7.64 2.79
CA LEU A 98 3.46 6.52 3.39
C LEU A 98 4.34 6.98 4.55
N GLY A 99 4.48 8.28 4.78
CA GLY A 99 5.27 8.87 5.85
C GLY A 99 6.71 8.36 5.86
N THR A 100 7.11 7.79 7.00
CA THR A 100 8.45 7.21 7.22
C THR A 100 8.46 5.69 7.10
N SER A 101 7.38 5.06 6.62
CA SER A 101 7.31 3.61 6.43
C SER A 101 8.36 3.12 5.43
N ASP A 102 9.02 2.00 5.74
CA ASP A 102 10.07 1.46 4.89
C ASP A 102 9.54 0.75 3.64
N ALA A 103 10.38 0.61 2.63
CA ALA A 103 10.03 0.04 1.31
C ALA A 103 9.44 -1.38 1.38
N ILE A 104 9.72 -2.15 2.45
CA ILE A 104 9.12 -3.47 2.68
C ILE A 104 7.58 -3.44 2.69
N ALA A 105 7.00 -2.30 3.05
CA ALA A 105 5.55 -2.10 2.97
C ALA A 105 5.03 -2.36 1.55
N LEU A 106 5.74 -1.88 0.52
CA LEU A 106 5.32 -2.01 -0.88
C LEU A 106 5.48 -3.46 -1.38
N ASP A 107 6.55 -4.14 -0.98
CA ASP A 107 6.74 -5.57 -1.30
C ASP A 107 5.60 -6.43 -0.72
N ILE A 108 5.24 -6.18 0.54
CA ILE A 108 4.13 -6.89 1.21
C ILE A 108 2.80 -6.63 0.49
N LEU A 109 2.52 -5.38 0.12
CA LEU A 109 1.31 -5.02 -0.63
C LEU A 109 1.28 -5.71 -1.99
N ILE A 110 2.37 -5.69 -2.74
CA ILE A 110 2.48 -6.33 -4.06
C ILE A 110 2.24 -7.83 -3.95
N ASN A 111 2.79 -8.49 -2.93
CA ASN A 111 2.57 -9.92 -2.70
C ASN A 111 1.10 -10.22 -2.40
N ALA A 112 0.46 -9.42 -1.55
CA ALA A 112 -0.97 -9.57 -1.22
C ALA A 112 -1.86 -9.38 -2.46
N LEU A 113 -1.60 -8.33 -3.25
CA LEU A 113 -2.33 -8.07 -4.50
C LEU A 113 -2.08 -9.16 -5.55
N THR A 114 -0.87 -9.73 -5.60
CA THR A 114 -0.57 -10.86 -6.49
C THR A 114 -1.42 -12.08 -6.13
N GLN A 115 -1.56 -12.40 -4.85
CA GLN A 115 -2.40 -13.50 -4.39
C GLN A 115 -3.88 -13.23 -4.66
N ILE A 116 -4.36 -12.01 -4.37
CA ILE A 116 -5.73 -11.61 -4.72
C ILE A 116 -5.99 -11.72 -6.21
N SER A 117 -5.00 -11.33 -7.02
CA SER A 117 -5.09 -11.39 -8.48
C SER A 117 -5.32 -12.81 -9.02
N GLN A 118 -4.85 -13.84 -8.29
CA GLN A 118 -4.93 -15.23 -8.71
C GLN A 118 -6.25 -15.89 -8.30
N GLU A 119 -6.82 -15.49 -7.16
CA GLU A 119 -7.91 -16.23 -6.51
C GLU A 119 -9.26 -15.50 -6.52
N TYR A 120 -9.27 -14.15 -6.54
CA TYR A 120 -10.48 -13.38 -6.25
C TYR A 120 -10.88 -12.40 -7.35
N VAL A 121 -9.94 -11.64 -7.92
CA VAL A 121 -10.23 -10.64 -8.96
C VAL A 121 -9.05 -10.54 -9.91
N ASN A 122 -9.26 -10.52 -11.23
CA ASN A 122 -8.14 -10.46 -12.16
C ASN A 122 -7.56 -9.04 -12.29
N ILE A 123 -6.33 -8.87 -11.80
CA ILE A 123 -5.56 -7.62 -11.90
C ILE A 123 -4.57 -7.70 -13.06
N GLU A 124 -4.75 -6.80 -14.03
CA GLU A 124 -3.87 -6.68 -15.19
C GLU A 124 -2.65 -5.82 -14.89
N GLN A 125 -2.86 -4.65 -14.27
CA GLN A 125 -1.82 -3.65 -14.06
C GLN A 125 -1.86 -3.10 -12.64
N LEU A 126 -0.68 -2.89 -12.07
CA LEU A 126 -0.46 -2.19 -10.81
C LEU A 126 0.55 -1.07 -11.04
N TYR A 127 0.16 0.18 -10.78
CA TYR A 127 1.06 1.32 -10.81
C TYR A 127 1.28 1.87 -9.41
N ILE A 128 2.55 2.09 -9.06
CA ILE A 128 2.96 2.77 -7.83
C ILE A 128 3.53 4.14 -8.21
N GLY A 129 2.85 5.20 -7.77
CA GLY A 129 3.18 6.59 -8.09
C GLY A 129 2.72 7.06 -9.46
N GLY A 130 3.00 8.33 -9.73
CA GLY A 130 2.67 9.06 -10.94
C GLY A 130 1.18 9.22 -11.18
N GLU A 131 0.86 9.89 -12.28
CA GLU A 131 -0.50 10.03 -12.76
C GLU A 131 -0.86 8.91 -13.74
N ASN A 132 -2.16 8.68 -13.92
CA ASN A 132 -2.68 7.81 -14.96
C ASN A 132 -3.34 8.65 -16.06
N GLU A 133 -2.78 8.66 -17.26
CA GLU A 133 -3.32 9.42 -18.40
C GLU A 133 -4.75 8.99 -18.77
N ASP A 134 -5.10 7.71 -18.53
CA ASP A 134 -6.45 7.18 -18.77
C ASP A 134 -7.49 7.72 -17.75
N TRP A 135 -7.02 8.16 -16.58
CA TRP A 135 -7.85 8.68 -15.50
C TRP A 135 -7.07 9.69 -14.64
N PRO A 136 -7.00 10.97 -15.05
CA PRO A 136 -6.21 11.99 -14.37
C PRO A 136 -6.78 12.32 -12.98
N ILE A 137 -5.91 12.86 -12.12
CA ILE A 137 -6.28 13.37 -10.80
C ILE A 137 -6.84 14.79 -10.99
N GLU A 138 -7.84 15.17 -10.19
CA GLU A 138 -8.37 16.55 -10.21
C GLU A 138 -7.36 17.51 -9.54
N ASP A 139 -7.26 18.75 -10.03
CA ASP A 139 -6.25 19.74 -9.59
C ASP A 139 -6.19 19.92 -8.06
N ASP A 140 -4.96 20.15 -7.55
CA ASP A 140 -4.58 20.24 -6.13
C ASP A 140 -5.46 21.16 -5.27
N GLU A 141 -6.02 22.23 -5.84
CA GLU A 141 -6.91 23.14 -5.12
C GLU A 141 -8.16 22.44 -4.58
N THR A 142 -8.68 21.43 -5.28
CA THR A 142 -9.89 20.69 -4.86
C THR A 142 -9.56 19.64 -3.80
N ARG A 143 -8.35 19.09 -3.86
CA ARG A 143 -7.86 17.98 -3.03
C ARG A 143 -7.50 18.42 -1.61
N ALA A 144 -7.01 19.65 -1.44
CA ALA A 144 -6.75 20.22 -0.12
C ALA A 144 -8.05 20.30 0.71
N TYR A 145 -9.20 20.60 0.11
CA TYR A 145 -10.46 20.72 0.86
C TYR A 145 -11.01 19.36 1.34
N SER A 146 -10.83 18.27 0.58
CA SER A 146 -11.36 16.95 0.95
C SER A 146 -10.56 16.23 2.03
N ILE A 147 -9.26 16.49 2.15
CA ILE A 147 -8.39 15.86 3.16
C ILE A 147 -8.64 16.41 4.58
N TYR A 148 -9.10 17.66 4.72
CA TYR A 148 -9.34 18.28 6.03
C TYR A 148 -10.77 18.16 6.56
N ASP A 149 -11.71 17.64 5.77
CA ASP A 149 -13.14 17.54 6.12
C ASP A 149 -13.58 16.15 6.62
N ASN A 150 -12.65 15.23 6.89
CA ASN A 150 -12.91 13.90 7.47
C ASN A 150 -12.30 13.72 8.87
#